data_AF-A0A540MB33-F1
#
_entry.id   AF-A0A540MB33-F1
#
_cell.length_a   1.000
_cell.length_b   1.000
_cell.length_c   1.000
_cell.angle_alpha   90.00
_cell.angle_beta   90.00
_cell.angle_gamma   90.00
#
_symmetry.space_group_name_H-M   'P 1'
#
loop_
_entity.id
_entity.type
_entity.pdbx_description
1 polymer ?
#
loop_
_entity_poly.entity_id
_entity_poly.type
_entity_poly.pdbx_seq_one_letter_code
_entity_poly.pdbx_strand_id
1 'polypeptide(L)'
;MEAIQDYELPSGQGLNQETSLKRASDTRWGSHYGTLVSLVNMFSSVIEVLEMIVDDGVSLDQRGEADILLNLLQSFDFVSSLFLMKEILGITNVLSHALQKKDLDIVSAMALVKACKQQLQAMRDNGWDAWLDKVSFLWQA
;
A
#
# COMPACT_ATOMS: atom_id res chain seq x y z
N MET A 1 7.07 -31.47 3.95
CA MET A 1 6.45 -30.48 4.84
C MET A 1 7.42 -30.32 6.00
N GLU A 2 8.28 -29.31 5.96
CA GLU A 2 9.17 -28.98 7.08
C GLU A 2 9.61 -27.51 7.00
N ALA A 3 9.31 -26.81 8.10
CA ALA A 3 9.82 -25.54 8.63
C ALA A 3 10.16 -24.37 7.69
N ILE A 4 9.27 -23.37 7.66
CA ILE A 4 9.67 -21.97 7.43
C ILE A 4 10.32 -21.51 8.74
N GLN A 5 11.66 -21.57 8.81
CA GLN A 5 12.38 -20.85 9.87
C GLN A 5 12.36 -19.37 9.53
N ASP A 6 11.67 -18.66 10.41
CA ASP A 6 11.58 -17.22 10.51
C ASP A 6 12.97 -16.65 10.78
N TYR A 7 13.58 -16.05 9.76
CA TYR A 7 14.79 -15.24 9.91
C TYR A 7 14.38 -13.79 9.77
N GLU A 8 13.88 -13.22 10.88
CA GLU A 8 13.82 -11.78 11.03
C GLU A 8 15.25 -11.22 11.00
N LEU A 9 15.57 -10.52 9.93
CA LEU A 9 16.79 -9.72 9.87
C LEU A 9 16.54 -8.43 10.65
N PRO A 10 17.35 -8.10 11.68
CA PRO A 10 17.18 -6.86 12.42
C PRO A 10 17.59 -5.70 11.51
N SER A 11 16.58 -5.08 10.91
CA SER A 11 16.73 -3.77 10.29
C SER A 11 17.01 -2.78 11.42
N GLY A 12 18.14 -2.07 11.33
CA GLY A 12 18.49 -0.99 12.25
C GLY A 12 17.52 0.17 12.11
N GLN A 13 16.32 0.04 12.67
CA GLN A 13 15.34 1.10 12.79
C GLN A 13 15.07 1.33 14.28
N GLY A 14 15.29 2.57 14.72
CA GLY A 14 14.89 2.97 16.06
C GLY A 14 13.36 2.93 16.17
N LEU A 15 12.86 2.53 17.34
CA LEU A 15 11.44 2.34 17.70
C LEU A 15 10.50 3.51 17.35
N ASN A 16 11.05 4.68 17.03
CA ASN A 16 10.29 5.90 16.75
C ASN A 16 10.09 6.13 15.23
N GLN A 17 10.44 5.17 14.36
CA GLN A 17 10.29 5.30 12.90
C GLN A 17 9.14 4.46 12.31
N GLU A 18 8.41 3.69 13.13
CA GLU A 18 7.29 2.87 12.66
C GLU A 18 6.16 3.70 12.00
N THR A 19 6.08 5.00 12.30
CA THR A 19 5.11 5.95 11.73
C THR A 19 5.70 6.88 10.66
N SER A 20 7.00 6.75 10.33
CA SER A 20 7.65 7.61 9.35
C SER A 20 7.59 7.05 7.92
N LEU A 21 7.48 7.93 6.92
CA LEU A 21 7.56 7.57 5.50
C LEU A 21 8.87 6.82 5.24
N LYS A 22 8.76 5.56 4.78
CA LYS A 22 9.94 4.72 4.48
C LYS A 22 10.86 5.46 3.51
N ARG A 23 12.17 5.47 3.83
CA ARG A 23 13.22 5.93 2.89
C ARG A 23 13.12 5.14 1.59
N ALA A 24 13.34 5.82 0.47
CA ALA A 24 13.38 5.20 -0.85
C ALA A 24 14.41 4.06 -0.86
N SER A 25 13.93 2.82 -0.96
CA SER A 25 14.76 1.63 -1.17
C SER A 25 15.19 1.55 -2.64
N ASP A 26 16.29 0.83 -2.93
CA ASP A 26 16.91 0.75 -4.27
C ASP A 26 16.02 0.24 -5.42
N THR A 27 14.81 -0.24 -5.13
CA THR A 27 13.74 -0.34 -6.14
C THR A 27 12.64 0.66 -5.83
N ARG A 28 12.43 1.61 -6.75
CA ARG A 28 11.38 2.65 -6.65
C ARG A 28 10.01 2.06 -6.27
N TRP A 29 9.71 0.86 -6.77
CA TRP A 29 8.46 0.13 -6.55
C TRP A 29 8.22 -0.28 -5.09
N GLY A 30 9.25 -0.77 -4.38
CA GLY A 30 9.12 -1.17 -2.98
C GLY A 30 8.90 0.02 -2.04
N SER A 31 9.52 1.17 -2.36
CA SER A 31 9.25 2.43 -1.66
C SER A 31 7.81 2.88 -1.87
N HIS A 32 7.32 2.86 -3.12
CA HIS A 32 5.94 3.24 -3.42
C HIS A 32 4.94 2.33 -2.69
N TYR A 33 5.16 1.01 -2.68
CA TYR A 33 4.34 0.08 -1.90
C TYR A 33 4.33 0.45 -0.41
N GLY A 34 5.50 0.71 0.16
CA GLY A 34 5.64 1.15 1.55
C GLY A 34 4.83 2.42 1.86
N THR A 35 4.92 3.44 0.99
CA THR A 35 4.14 4.67 1.13
C THR A 35 2.63 4.40 1.09
N LEU A 36 2.14 3.57 0.17
CA LEU A 36 0.71 3.24 0.09
C LEU A 36 0.23 2.48 1.32
N VAL A 37 1.02 1.54 1.83
CA VAL A 37 0.71 0.83 3.09
C VAL A 37 0.61 1.80 4.26
N SER A 38 1.58 2.71 4.40
CA SER A 38 1.53 3.74 5.44
C SER A 38 0.31 4.65 5.30
N LEU A 39 -0.01 5.08 4.08
CA LEU A 39 -1.18 5.93 3.83
C LEU A 39 -2.49 5.22 4.18
N VAL A 40 -2.65 3.94 3.81
CA VAL A 40 -3.82 3.14 4.20
C VAL A 40 -3.92 3.01 5.72
N ASN A 41 -2.80 2.77 6.41
CA ASN A 41 -2.79 2.65 7.88
C ASN A 41 -3.12 3.97 8.59
N MET A 42 -2.71 5.11 8.01
CA MET A 42 -2.94 6.44 8.58
C MET A 42 -4.24 7.08 8.07
N PHE A 43 -4.99 6.40 7.19
CA PHE A 43 -6.09 7.02 6.45
C PHE A 43 -7.13 7.66 7.38
N SER A 44 -7.60 6.93 8.39
CA SER A 44 -8.54 7.45 9.40
C SER A 44 -8.00 8.70 10.11
N SER A 45 -6.74 8.68 10.55
CA SER A 45 -6.14 9.83 11.24
C SER A 45 -5.97 11.04 10.32
N VAL A 46 -5.68 10.82 9.04
CA VAL A 46 -5.59 11.92 8.05
C VAL A 46 -6.97 12.54 7.84
N ILE A 47 -8.02 11.72 7.72
CA ILE A 47 -9.40 12.19 7.59
C ILE A 47 -9.81 13.01 8.83
N GLU A 48 -9.63 12.47 10.03
CA GLU A 48 -9.94 13.16 11.29
C GLU A 48 -9.23 14.52 11.39
N VAL A 49 -7.94 14.58 11.03
CA VAL A 49 -7.19 15.84 11.06
C VAL A 49 -7.72 16.84 10.04
N LEU A 50 -8.11 16.41 8.85
CA LEU A 50 -8.69 17.30 7.86
C LEU A 50 -10.06 17.82 8.30
N GLU A 51 -10.92 16.97 8.87
CA GLU A 51 -12.20 17.38 9.47
C GLU A 51 -11.99 18.43 10.57
N MET A 52 -11.04 18.21 11.48
CA MET A 52 -10.68 19.19 12.51
C MET A 52 -10.23 20.54 11.90
N ILE A 53 -9.47 20.52 10.81
CA ILE A 53 -9.02 21.77 10.15
C ILE A 53 -10.19 22.48 9.46
N VAL A 54 -11.13 21.74 8.87
CA VAL A 54 -12.34 22.31 8.26
C VAL A 54 -13.18 23.04 9.31
N ASP A 55 -13.36 22.43 10.49
CA ASP A 55 -14.18 22.98 11.57
C ASP A 55 -13.49 24.12 12.34
N ASP A 56 -12.22 23.91 12.72
CA ASP A 56 -11.49 24.77 13.66
C ASP A 56 -10.38 25.64 13.02
N GLY A 57 -10.18 25.55 11.70
CA GLY A 57 -9.11 26.26 10.99
C GLY A 57 -9.10 27.78 11.21
N VAL A 58 -7.91 28.39 11.27
CA VAL A 58 -7.78 29.81 11.64
C VAL A 58 -8.15 30.74 10.47
N SER A 59 -7.82 30.35 9.23
CA SER A 59 -8.18 31.10 8.02
C SER A 59 -9.20 30.37 7.16
N LEU A 60 -9.98 31.13 6.40
CA LEU A 60 -10.92 30.58 5.41
C LEU A 60 -10.18 29.77 4.32
N ASP A 61 -8.99 30.20 3.94
CA ASP A 61 -8.18 29.51 2.93
C ASP A 61 -7.76 28.11 3.42
N GLN A 62 -7.30 27.99 4.68
CA GLN A 62 -6.95 26.71 5.28
C GLN A 62 -8.13 25.75 5.35
N ARG A 63 -9.30 26.26 5.77
CA ARG A 63 -10.53 25.46 5.82
C ARG A 63 -10.95 24.99 4.43
N GLY A 64 -10.89 25.88 3.43
CA GLY A 64 -11.23 25.55 2.05
C GLY A 64 -10.28 24.53 1.42
N GLU A 65 -8.97 24.67 1.64
CA GLU A 65 -7.98 23.69 1.17
C GLU A 65 -8.17 22.32 1.84
N ALA A 66 -8.43 22.29 3.15
CA ALA A 66 -8.69 21.07 3.89
C ALA A 66 -9.98 20.38 3.42
N ASP A 67 -11.06 21.14 3.17
CA ASP A 67 -12.33 20.62 2.65
C ASP A 67 -12.15 20.01 1.25
N ILE A 68 -11.43 20.69 0.35
CA ILE A 68 -11.13 20.15 -0.98
C ILE A 68 -10.33 18.86 -0.88
N LEU A 69 -9.31 18.81 -0.01
CA LEU A 69 -8.48 17.62 0.17
C LEU A 69 -9.27 16.47 0.81
N LEU A 70 -10.12 16.76 1.79
CA LEU A 70 -11.00 15.80 2.44
C LEU A 70 -11.92 15.14 1.41
N ASN A 71 -12.61 15.94 0.60
CA ASN A 71 -13.48 15.46 -0.49
C ASN A 71 -12.70 14.63 -1.52
N LEU A 72 -11.46 15.02 -1.85
CA LEU A 72 -10.62 14.26 -2.76
C LEU A 72 -10.22 12.90 -2.18
N LEU A 73 -9.75 12.86 -0.93
CA LEU A 73 -9.30 11.63 -0.28
C LEU A 73 -10.46 10.65 -0.06
N GLN A 74 -11.64 11.16 0.26
CA GLN A 74 -12.87 10.37 0.41
C GLN A 74 -13.56 10.06 -0.92
N SER A 75 -13.07 10.55 -2.05
CA SER A 75 -13.63 10.19 -3.35
C SER A 75 -13.43 8.70 -3.63
N PHE A 76 -14.44 8.07 -4.23
CA PHE A 76 -14.33 6.68 -4.65
C PHE A 76 -13.14 6.46 -5.60
N ASP A 77 -12.86 7.41 -6.49
CA ASP A 77 -11.74 7.33 -7.43
C ASP A 77 -10.39 7.29 -6.71
N PHE A 78 -10.19 8.10 -5.66
CA PHE A 78 -8.96 8.08 -4.87
C PHE A 78 -8.83 6.78 -4.09
N VAL A 79 -9.87 6.39 -3.34
CA VAL A 79 -9.88 5.19 -2.50
C VAL A 79 -9.65 3.93 -3.36
N SER A 80 -10.40 3.80 -4.46
CA SER A 80 -10.24 2.69 -5.38
C SER A 80 -8.85 2.66 -6.02
N SER A 81 -8.30 3.80 -6.44
CA SER A 81 -6.93 3.86 -6.97
C SER A 81 -5.88 3.46 -5.92
N LEU A 82 -6.01 3.93 -4.68
CA LEU A 82 -5.13 3.61 -3.57
C LEU A 82 -5.11 2.10 -3.29
N PHE A 83 -6.29 1.48 -3.17
CA PHE A 83 -6.40 0.04 -2.94
C PHE A 83 -5.93 -0.78 -4.15
N LEU A 84 -6.24 -0.38 -5.37
CA LEU A 84 -5.79 -1.06 -6.59
C LEU A 84 -4.25 -1.07 -6.68
N MET A 85 -3.63 0.10 -6.48
CA MET A 85 -2.18 0.23 -6.50
C MET A 85 -1.54 -0.57 -5.37
N LYS A 86 -2.12 -0.58 -4.17
CA LYS A 86 -1.62 -1.36 -3.04
C LYS A 86 -1.62 -2.87 -3.36
N GLU A 87 -2.66 -3.41 -3.96
CA GLU A 87 -2.74 -4.84 -4.32
C GLU A 87 -1.71 -5.21 -5.41
N ILE A 88 -1.65 -4.44 -6.50
CA ILE A 88 -0.69 -4.69 -7.61
C ILE A 88 0.76 -4.55 -7.13
N LEU A 89 1.07 -3.47 -6.40
CA LEU A 89 2.41 -3.26 -5.87
C LEU A 89 2.75 -4.26 -4.77
N GLY A 90 1.77 -4.76 -4.01
CA GLY A 90 1.98 -5.83 -3.04
C GLY A 90 2.47 -7.12 -3.69
N ILE A 91 1.80 -7.58 -4.75
CA ILE A 91 2.18 -8.78 -5.50
C ILE A 91 3.60 -8.63 -6.09
N THR A 92 3.87 -7.50 -6.75
CA THR A 92 5.18 -7.25 -7.36
C THR A 92 6.29 -7.01 -6.33
N ASN A 93 5.98 -6.47 -5.15
CA ASN A 93 6.95 -6.30 -4.06
C ASN A 93 7.39 -7.65 -3.47
N VAL A 94 6.47 -8.61 -3.32
CA VAL A 94 6.81 -9.99 -2.90
C VAL A 94 7.81 -10.62 -3.88
N LEU A 95 7.55 -10.51 -5.19
CA LEU A 95 8.48 -10.99 -6.21
C LEU A 95 9.82 -10.26 -6.12
N SER A 96 9.81 -8.93 -5.99
CA SER A 96 11.03 -8.11 -5.88
C SER A 96 11.93 -8.55 -4.72
N HIS A 97 11.35 -8.76 -3.52
CA HIS A 97 12.12 -9.25 -2.37
C HIS A 97 12.62 -10.68 -2.57
N ALA A 98 11.80 -11.56 -3.16
CA ALA A 98 12.22 -12.93 -3.42
C ALA A 98 13.41 -13.00 -4.40
N LEU A 99 13.38 -12.19 -5.47
CA LEU A 99 14.44 -12.13 -6.49
C LEU A 99 15.75 -11.50 -5.98
N GLN A 100 15.71 -10.73 -4.89
CA GLN A 100 16.90 -10.12 -4.28
C GLN A 100 17.68 -11.08 -3.37
N LYS A 101 17.16 -12.29 -3.12
CA LYS A 101 17.88 -13.31 -2.35
C LYS A 101 19.11 -13.79 -3.11
N LYS A 102 20.27 -13.81 -2.44
CA LYS A 102 21.57 -14.18 -3.05
C LYS A 102 21.65 -15.65 -3.46
N ASP A 103 20.88 -16.51 -2.81
CA ASP A 103 20.93 -17.96 -2.99
C ASP A 103 19.83 -18.48 -3.93
N LEU A 104 19.26 -17.63 -4.78
CA LEU A 104 18.18 -17.99 -5.69
C LEU A 104 18.72 -18.49 -7.03
N ASP A 105 18.40 -19.72 -7.40
CA ASP A 105 18.72 -20.26 -8.71
C ASP A 105 17.71 -19.82 -9.79
N ILE A 106 18.12 -19.93 -11.05
CA ILE A 106 17.32 -19.46 -12.20
C ILE A 106 15.98 -20.20 -12.35
N VAL A 107 15.91 -21.48 -11.99
CA VAL A 107 14.67 -22.26 -12.10
C VAL A 107 13.66 -21.77 -11.06
N SER A 108 14.11 -21.56 -9.82
CA SER A 108 13.30 -20.96 -8.76
C SER A 108 12.87 -19.54 -9.08
N ALA A 109 13.75 -18.71 -9.64
CA ALA A 109 13.41 -17.36 -10.08
C ALA A 109 12.32 -17.36 -11.16
N MET A 110 12.40 -18.24 -12.16
CA MET A 110 11.38 -18.37 -13.20
C MET A 110 10.04 -18.84 -12.64
N ALA A 111 10.04 -19.74 -11.65
CA ALA A 111 8.83 -20.17 -10.97
C ALA A 111 8.15 -19.00 -10.23
N LEU A 112 8.93 -18.14 -9.54
CA LEU A 112 8.41 -16.95 -8.87
C LEU A 112 7.82 -15.93 -9.85
N VAL A 113 8.50 -15.67 -10.97
CA VAL A 113 7.98 -14.78 -12.02
C VAL A 113 6.67 -15.31 -12.59
N LYS A 114 6.58 -16.62 -12.85
CA LYS A 114 5.35 -17.27 -13.32
C LYS A 114 4.22 -17.14 -12.30
N ALA A 115 4.50 -17.38 -11.02
CA ALA A 115 3.52 -17.24 -9.93
C ALA A 115 3.01 -15.80 -9.80
N CYS A 116 3.90 -14.81 -9.83
CA CYS A 116 3.54 -13.39 -9.82
C CYS A 116 2.62 -13.03 -11.00
N LYS A 117 2.99 -13.46 -12.22
CA LYS A 117 2.17 -13.27 -13.42
C LYS A 117 0.78 -13.89 -13.26
N GLN A 118 0.71 -15.11 -12.71
CA GLN A 118 -0.57 -15.80 -12.49
C GLN A 118 -1.46 -15.05 -11.49
N GLN A 119 -0.89 -14.51 -10.40
CA GLN A 119 -1.65 -13.71 -9.43
C GLN A 119 -2.20 -12.42 -10.06
N LEU A 120 -1.37 -11.68 -10.82
CA LEU A 120 -1.82 -10.49 -11.53
C LEU A 120 -2.90 -10.80 -12.57
N GLN A 121 -2.75 -11.92 -13.28
CA GLN A 121 -3.75 -12.37 -14.26
C GLN A 121 -5.07 -12.76 -13.58
N ALA A 122 -5.02 -13.49 -12.47
CA ALA A 122 -6.21 -13.86 -11.70
C ALA A 122 -6.94 -12.63 -11.18
N MET A 123 -6.20 -11.64 -10.66
CA MET A 123 -6.74 -10.35 -10.25
C MET A 123 -7.45 -9.63 -11.39
N ARG A 124 -6.83 -9.59 -12.57
CA ARG A 124 -7.38 -8.94 -13.77
C ARG A 124 -8.63 -9.62 -14.32
N ASP A 125 -8.61 -10.94 -14.44
CA ASP A 125 -9.63 -11.68 -15.19
C ASP A 125 -10.83 -12.05 -14.33
N ASN A 126 -10.61 -12.36 -13.04
CA ASN A 126 -11.65 -12.88 -12.15
C ASN A 126 -11.74 -12.12 -10.82
N GLY A 127 -10.79 -11.24 -10.52
CA GLY A 127 -10.68 -10.56 -9.23
C GLY A 127 -11.42 -9.23 -9.14
N TRP A 128 -11.93 -8.70 -10.25
CA TRP A 128 -12.50 -7.35 -10.30
C TRP A 128 -13.72 -7.19 -9.41
N ASP A 129 -14.72 -8.07 -9.52
CA ASP A 129 -15.97 -7.95 -8.76
C ASP A 129 -15.72 -8.05 -7.25
N ALA A 130 -14.96 -9.07 -6.82
CA ALA A 130 -14.60 -9.25 -5.41
C ALA A 130 -13.76 -8.09 -4.86
N TRP A 131 -12.87 -7.53 -5.66
CA TRP A 131 -12.10 -6.35 -5.28
C TRP A 131 -12.98 -5.11 -5.18
N LEU A 132 -13.89 -4.92 -6.13
CA LEU A 132 -14.82 -3.78 -6.16
C LEU A 132 -15.76 -3.83 -4.94
N ASP A 133 -16.34 -4.98 -4.64
CA ASP A 133 -17.18 -5.19 -3.47
C ASP A 133 -16.44 -4.82 -2.17
N LYS A 134 -15.18 -5.27 -2.06
CA LYS A 134 -14.31 -4.94 -0.92
C LYS A 134 -14.07 -3.44 -0.81
N VAL A 135 -13.74 -2.76 -1.90
CA VAL A 135 -13.47 -1.31 -1.91
C VAL A 135 -14.74 -0.51 -1.65
N SER A 136 -15.86 -0.88 -2.24
CA SER A 136 -17.16 -0.24 -2.01
C SER A 136 -17.60 -0.37 -0.56
N PHE A 137 -17.39 -1.52 0.07
CA PHE A 137 -17.63 -1.69 1.50
C PHE A 137 -16.73 -0.77 2.35
N LEU A 138 -15.42 -0.76 2.08
CA LEU A 138 -14.47 0.07 2.82
C LEU A 138 -14.67 1.58 2.62
N TRP A 139 -15.23 1.99 1.49
CA TRP A 139 -15.55 3.39 1.20
C TRP A 139 -16.82 3.86 1.90
N GLN A 140 -17.76 2.95 2.20
CA GLN A 140 -19.03 3.25 2.87
C GLN A 140 -18.98 3.08 4.40
N ALA A 141 -17.92 2.47 4.92
CA ALA A 141 -17.72 2.18 6.34
C ALA A 141 -16.99 3.31 7.06
#